data_AF-A0A1G4J4W7-F1
#
_entry.id   AF-A0A1G4J4W7-F1
#
_cell.length_a   1.000
_cell.length_b   1.000
_cell.length_c   1.000
_cell.angle_alpha   90.00
_cell.angle_beta   90.00
_cell.angle_gamma   90.00
#
_symmetry.space_group_name_H-M   'P 1'
#
loop_
_entity.id
_entity.type
_entity.pdbx_description
1 polymer ?
#
loop_
_entity_poly.entity_id
_entity_poly.type
_entity_poly.pdbx_seq_one_letter_code
_entity_poly.pdbx_strand_id
1 'polypeptide(L)'
;MTHNLSSKCWSFRDVVTAAPLLKLDKLLQSKIPQINNRAAGKILLGDHFLYFNPASVSLSPDGYFSQITPQNLLNDDISFRRRLWAFGSLKSYEPLAWNRQYECFETIQYVKKIRGDYFVKMLRTISNVDTQNLVLTEERALIYTNSKPQLPKLNGTQPPNLNHQRCTFTFRDLDVVRYSALTFNPHRIHWDRDYCLNQEGYKNLIVQGPLLLQTLLRVLQLQMRFEICSVKYKNSNYVYVDQEVAVMVGEPDAQGQCGAILCDAQNPSVHFLNATILLR
;
A
#
# COMPACT_ATOMS: atom_id res chain seq x y z
N MET A 1 11.61 -1.72 -28.32
CA MET A 1 10.50 -2.57 -28.80
C MET A 1 9.34 -2.42 -27.84
N THR A 2 8.16 -2.03 -28.31
CA THR A 2 6.94 -2.01 -27.49
C THR A 2 6.44 -3.44 -27.36
N HIS A 3 6.76 -4.10 -26.24
CA HIS A 3 6.18 -5.41 -25.93
C HIS A 3 4.65 -5.26 -25.86
N ASN A 4 3.91 -6.14 -26.52
CA ASN A 4 2.46 -6.14 -26.44
C ASN A 4 2.04 -6.66 -25.05
N LEU A 5 1.92 -5.74 -24.09
CA LEU A 5 1.56 -6.04 -22.69
C LEU A 5 0.05 -6.26 -22.50
N SER A 6 -0.76 -6.03 -23.54
CA SER A 6 -2.24 -6.09 -23.47
C SER A 6 -2.80 -7.48 -23.15
N SER A 7 -1.98 -8.53 -23.20
CA SER A 7 -2.35 -9.90 -22.85
C SER A 7 -2.05 -10.29 -21.39
N LYS A 8 -1.33 -9.45 -20.61
CA LYS A 8 -0.98 -9.79 -19.22
C LYS A 8 -2.01 -9.23 -18.25
N CYS A 9 -3.03 -10.04 -18.01
CA CYS A 9 -4.15 -9.77 -17.12
C CYS A 9 -4.35 -10.94 -16.15
N TRP A 10 -4.77 -10.63 -14.92
CA TRP A 10 -5.18 -11.61 -13.92
C TRP A 10 -6.58 -11.25 -13.41
N SER A 11 -7.39 -12.27 -13.11
CA SER A 11 -8.66 -12.10 -12.42
C SER A 11 -8.61 -12.77 -11.05
N PHE A 12 -9.09 -12.08 -10.04
CA PHE A 12 -9.21 -12.57 -8.68
C PHE A 12 -10.65 -12.38 -8.22
N ARG A 13 -11.35 -13.49 -7.94
CA ARG A 13 -12.67 -13.46 -7.31
C ARG A 13 -12.52 -13.71 -5.82
N ASP A 14 -13.19 -12.89 -5.03
CA ASP A 14 -13.14 -12.99 -3.58
C ASP A 14 -14.49 -12.61 -2.96
N VAL A 15 -14.79 -13.18 -1.80
CA VAL A 15 -15.93 -12.80 -0.97
C VAL A 15 -15.41 -11.91 0.13
N VAL A 16 -15.92 -10.69 0.18
CA VAL A 16 -15.46 -9.67 1.13
C VAL A 16 -16.04 -9.95 2.51
N THR A 17 -15.42 -10.87 3.24
CA THR A 17 -15.86 -11.34 4.57
C THR A 17 -15.37 -10.42 5.70
N ALA A 18 -16.06 -10.39 6.83
CA ALA A 18 -15.68 -9.52 7.95
C ALA A 18 -14.38 -9.95 8.66
N ALA A 19 -13.97 -11.22 8.57
CA ALA A 19 -12.87 -11.77 9.38
C ALA A 19 -11.51 -11.05 9.23
N PRO A 20 -10.96 -10.85 8.00
CA PRO A 20 -9.69 -10.13 7.85
C PRO A 20 -9.80 -8.66 8.28
N LEU A 21 -10.96 -8.02 8.09
CA LEU A 21 -11.24 -6.64 8.49
C LEU A 21 -11.18 -6.45 10.00
N LEU A 22 -11.82 -7.35 10.75
CA LEU A 22 -11.82 -7.33 12.21
C LEU A 22 -10.42 -7.60 12.78
N LYS A 23 -9.63 -8.47 12.13
CA LYS A 23 -8.23 -8.72 12.51
C LYS A 23 -7.35 -7.50 12.24
N LEU A 24 -7.51 -6.82 11.11
CA LEU A 24 -6.80 -5.58 10.82
C LEU A 24 -7.18 -4.49 11.84
N ASP A 25 -8.45 -4.34 12.17
CA ASP A 25 -8.90 -3.36 13.17
C ASP A 25 -8.23 -3.61 14.52
N LYS A 26 -8.16 -4.86 14.98
CA LYS A 26 -7.47 -5.20 16.23
C LYS A 26 -5.98 -4.92 16.18
N LEU A 27 -5.34 -5.21 15.04
CA LEU A 27 -3.93 -4.86 14.82
C LEU A 27 -3.72 -3.36 14.97
N LEU A 28 -4.50 -2.53 14.26
CA LEU A 28 -4.34 -1.08 14.29
C LEU A 28 -4.74 -0.46 15.64
N GLN A 29 -5.85 -0.90 16.25
CA GLN A 29 -6.31 -0.44 17.56
C GLN A 29 -5.28 -0.69 18.67
N SER A 30 -4.53 -1.80 18.58
CA SER A 30 -3.46 -2.07 19.55
C SER A 30 -2.29 -1.09 19.50
N LYS A 31 -2.16 -0.32 18.41
CA LYS A 31 -1.12 0.71 18.23
C LYS A 31 -1.66 2.12 18.37
N ILE A 32 -2.90 2.31 17.98
CA ILE A 32 -3.59 3.60 18.00
C ILE A 32 -4.94 3.35 18.68
N PRO A 33 -5.00 3.36 20.03
CA PRO A 33 -6.22 3.07 20.78
C PRO A 33 -7.39 4.00 20.45
N GLN A 34 -7.09 5.19 19.91
CA GLN A 34 -8.08 6.16 19.43
C GLN A 34 -8.82 5.68 18.18
N ILE A 35 -8.32 4.65 17.48
CA ILE A 35 -9.06 3.98 16.41
C ILE A 35 -10.29 3.28 17.00
N ASN A 36 -11.45 3.88 16.75
CA ASN A 36 -12.73 3.27 17.02
C ASN A 36 -12.91 2.02 16.16
N ASN A 37 -13.66 1.04 16.69
CA ASN A 37 -14.07 -0.11 15.89
C ASN A 37 -14.84 0.39 14.66
N ARG A 38 -14.62 -0.26 13.50
CA ARG A 38 -15.43 0.03 12.31
C ARG A 38 -16.91 -0.16 12.64
N ALA A 39 -17.76 0.70 12.09
CA ALA A 39 -19.19 0.45 12.10
C ALA A 39 -19.49 -0.89 11.41
N ALA A 40 -20.45 -1.66 11.94
CA ALA A 40 -20.82 -2.95 11.36
C ALA A 40 -21.20 -2.78 9.88
N GLY A 41 -20.70 -3.67 9.02
CA GLY A 41 -20.93 -3.58 7.57
C GLY A 41 -20.08 -2.55 6.82
N LYS A 42 -19.37 -1.63 7.51
CA LYS A 42 -18.59 -0.58 6.83
C LYS A 42 -17.25 -1.14 6.35
N ILE A 43 -16.99 -0.95 5.05
CA ILE A 43 -15.70 -1.19 4.42
C ILE A 43 -15.12 0.14 3.99
N LEU A 44 -13.87 0.36 4.34
CA LEU A 44 -13.19 1.62 4.21
C LEU A 44 -12.24 1.59 3.01
N LEU A 45 -12.00 2.75 2.38
CA LEU A 45 -11.03 2.81 1.27
C LEU A 45 -9.67 2.29 1.74
N GLY A 46 -9.09 1.37 0.95
CA GLY A 46 -7.85 0.68 1.28
C GLY A 46 -8.04 -0.70 1.92
N ASP A 47 -9.19 -1.00 2.53
CA ASP A 47 -9.47 -2.34 3.09
C ASP A 47 -9.44 -3.44 2.02
N HIS A 48 -9.63 -3.09 0.74
CA HIS A 48 -9.57 -4.03 -0.37
C HIS A 48 -8.19 -4.71 -0.53
N PHE A 49 -7.10 -4.17 0.05
CA PHE A 49 -5.80 -4.84 0.05
C PHE A 49 -5.80 -6.17 0.84
N LEU A 50 -6.77 -6.39 1.73
CA LEU A 50 -6.91 -7.66 2.43
C LEU A 50 -7.51 -8.77 1.55
N TYR A 51 -7.98 -8.42 0.35
CA TYR A 51 -8.68 -9.30 -0.56
C TYR A 51 -8.05 -9.29 -1.94
N PHE A 52 -8.49 -10.21 -2.79
CA PHE A 52 -8.06 -10.29 -4.19
C PHE A 52 -6.55 -10.47 -4.33
N ASN A 53 -5.90 -11.05 -3.32
CA ASN A 53 -4.47 -11.28 -3.30
C ASN A 53 -4.13 -12.55 -4.11
N PRO A 54 -3.03 -12.56 -4.86
CA PRO A 54 -2.66 -13.71 -5.67
C PRO A 54 -2.34 -14.91 -4.76
N ALA A 55 -2.96 -16.06 -5.02
CA ALA A 55 -2.67 -17.32 -4.31
C ALA A 55 -1.45 -18.06 -4.89
N SER A 56 -0.49 -17.32 -5.47
CA SER A 56 0.72 -17.90 -6.05
C SER A 56 1.61 -18.49 -4.97
N VAL A 57 2.39 -19.51 -5.30
CA VAL A 57 3.46 -20.03 -4.43
C VAL A 57 4.85 -19.83 -5.04
N SER A 58 4.91 -19.49 -6.33
CA SER A 58 6.18 -19.25 -7.03
C SER A 58 6.78 -17.91 -6.61
N LEU A 59 8.00 -17.95 -6.10
CA LEU A 59 8.77 -16.79 -5.67
C LEU A 59 9.85 -16.43 -6.70
N SER A 60 10.18 -15.14 -6.75
CA SER A 60 11.35 -14.59 -7.42
C SER A 60 12.51 -14.48 -6.40
N PRO A 61 13.78 -14.33 -6.84
CA PRO A 61 14.91 -14.21 -5.92
C PRO A 61 14.82 -13.06 -4.91
N ASP A 62 14.02 -12.03 -5.21
CA ASP A 62 13.71 -10.92 -4.28
C ASP A 62 12.78 -11.33 -3.12
N GLY A 63 12.38 -12.60 -3.05
CA GLY A 63 11.54 -13.14 -1.97
C GLY A 63 10.07 -12.77 -2.09
N TYR A 64 9.62 -12.20 -3.21
CA TYR A 64 8.19 -11.96 -3.49
C TYR A 64 7.70 -12.78 -4.69
N PHE A 65 6.40 -12.74 -5.00
CA PHE A 65 5.83 -13.49 -6.12
C PHE A 65 6.52 -13.18 -7.46
N SER A 66 6.78 -14.22 -8.25
CA SER A 66 7.48 -14.09 -9.53
C SER A 66 6.59 -13.61 -10.67
N GLN A 67 5.26 -13.70 -10.54
CA GLN A 67 4.28 -13.42 -11.59
C GLN A 67 4.46 -12.04 -12.24
N ILE A 68 4.55 -11.00 -11.40
CA ILE A 68 4.74 -9.62 -11.85
C ILE A 68 6.19 -9.25 -11.59
N THR A 69 7.06 -9.49 -12.56
CA THR A 69 8.47 -9.07 -12.54
C THR A 69 8.86 -8.60 -13.93
N PRO A 70 9.81 -7.66 -14.11
CA PRO A 70 10.20 -7.22 -15.45
C PRO A 70 10.71 -8.40 -16.31
N GLN A 71 11.44 -9.34 -15.71
CA GLN A 71 11.85 -10.59 -16.35
C GLN A 71 10.65 -11.38 -16.91
N ASN A 72 9.68 -11.72 -16.07
CA ASN A 72 8.54 -12.51 -16.51
C ASN A 72 7.56 -11.72 -17.39
N LEU A 73 7.49 -10.39 -17.26
CA LEU A 73 6.61 -9.56 -18.08
C LEU A 73 7.15 -9.35 -19.49
N LEU A 74 8.46 -9.15 -19.61
CA LEU A 74 9.14 -8.89 -20.89
C LEU A 74 9.66 -10.16 -21.57
N ASN A 75 9.67 -11.29 -20.84
CA ASN A 75 10.30 -12.54 -21.26
C ASN A 75 11.78 -12.31 -21.63
N ASP A 76 12.49 -11.59 -20.77
CA ASP A 76 13.87 -11.15 -20.97
C ASP A 76 14.71 -11.41 -19.71
N ASP A 77 16.02 -11.60 -19.86
CA ASP A 77 16.93 -11.87 -18.75
C ASP A 77 17.23 -10.57 -17.98
N ILE A 78 16.41 -10.31 -16.97
CA ILE A 78 16.45 -9.08 -16.19
C ILE A 78 16.63 -9.40 -14.72
N SER A 79 17.83 -9.12 -14.21
CA SER A 79 18.12 -9.19 -12.80
C SER A 79 17.76 -7.89 -12.06
N PHE A 80 17.18 -8.06 -10.87
CA PHE A 80 16.94 -7.00 -9.90
C PHE A 80 17.13 -7.58 -8.50
N ARG A 81 17.56 -6.75 -7.55
CA ARG A 81 17.77 -7.17 -6.16
C ARG A 81 16.58 -6.84 -5.27
N ARG A 82 15.84 -5.78 -5.61
CA ARG A 82 14.81 -5.21 -4.74
C ARG A 82 13.58 -4.83 -5.54
N ARG A 83 12.42 -4.96 -4.89
CA ARG A 83 11.12 -4.53 -5.39
C ARG A 83 10.47 -3.57 -4.42
N LEU A 84 10.09 -2.39 -4.91
CA LEU A 84 9.56 -1.30 -4.09
C LEU A 84 8.13 -1.01 -4.51
N TRP A 85 7.22 -0.96 -3.53
CA TRP A 85 5.89 -0.37 -3.71
C TRP A 85 6.03 1.15 -3.72
N ALA A 86 6.10 1.76 -4.90
CA ALA A 86 6.56 3.14 -5.03
C ALA A 86 5.43 4.17 -4.87
N PHE A 87 4.39 4.07 -5.68
CA PHE A 87 3.28 5.03 -5.68
C PHE A 87 2.03 4.43 -6.30
N GLY A 88 0.91 5.11 -6.15
CA GLY A 88 -0.34 4.65 -6.72
C GLY A 88 -1.50 5.58 -6.45
N SER A 89 -2.69 5.12 -6.80
CA SER A 89 -3.93 5.82 -6.48
C SER A 89 -5.06 4.83 -6.24
N LEU A 90 -6.00 5.21 -5.38
CA LEU A 90 -7.25 4.49 -5.14
C LEU A 90 -8.41 5.45 -5.44
N LYS A 91 -9.45 4.96 -6.09
CA LYS A 91 -10.71 5.69 -6.29
C LYS A 91 -11.88 4.77 -6.03
N SER A 92 -12.72 5.14 -5.08
CA SER A 92 -14.00 4.49 -4.83
C SER A 92 -15.10 5.18 -5.63
N TYR A 93 -15.96 4.37 -6.23
CA TYR A 93 -17.18 4.79 -6.91
C TYR A 93 -18.40 4.41 -6.08
N GLU A 94 -18.34 3.23 -5.47
CA GLU A 94 -19.30 2.70 -4.51
C GLU A 94 -18.53 1.96 -3.38
N PRO A 95 -19.04 1.93 -2.14
CA PRO A 95 -18.42 1.16 -1.08
C PRO A 95 -18.56 -0.34 -1.33
N LEU A 96 -17.51 -1.11 -1.00
CA LEU A 96 -17.62 -2.56 -0.90
C LEU A 96 -18.56 -2.92 0.26
N ALA A 97 -19.25 -4.05 0.15
CA ALA A 97 -20.16 -4.56 1.16
C ALA A 97 -19.69 -5.90 1.74
N TRP A 98 -20.05 -6.15 3.01
CA TRP A 98 -19.75 -7.42 3.67
C TRP A 98 -20.49 -8.59 3.01
N ASN A 99 -19.84 -9.74 3.00
CA ASN A 99 -20.37 -11.01 2.50
C ASN A 99 -20.88 -10.92 1.05
N ARG A 100 -20.30 -10.01 0.26
CA ARG A 100 -20.55 -9.87 -1.16
C ARG A 100 -19.35 -10.31 -1.96
N GLN A 101 -19.62 -10.87 -3.13
CA GLN A 101 -18.60 -11.33 -4.05
C GLN A 101 -18.25 -10.24 -5.05
N TYR A 102 -16.95 -10.07 -5.27
CA TYR A 102 -16.41 -9.12 -6.24
C TYR A 102 -15.36 -9.80 -7.11
N GLU A 103 -15.11 -9.23 -8.28
CA GLU A 103 -14.05 -9.63 -9.19
C GLU A 103 -13.08 -8.47 -9.39
N CYS A 104 -11.80 -8.74 -9.17
CA CYS A 104 -10.70 -7.81 -9.38
C CYS A 104 -9.92 -8.23 -10.64
N PHE A 105 -9.99 -7.42 -11.68
CA PHE A 105 -9.13 -7.56 -12.86
C PHE A 105 -7.87 -6.71 -12.69
N GLU A 106 -6.70 -7.32 -12.77
CA GLU A 106 -5.39 -6.66 -12.71
C GLU A 106 -4.72 -6.69 -14.07
N THR A 107 -4.37 -5.52 -14.60
CA THR A 107 -3.78 -5.36 -15.93
C THR A 107 -2.47 -4.57 -15.86
N ILE A 108 -1.46 -5.00 -16.62
CA ILE A 108 -0.23 -4.23 -16.75
C ILE A 108 -0.45 -3.07 -17.72
N GLN A 109 -0.32 -1.85 -17.22
CA GLN A 109 -0.44 -0.62 -18.00
C GLN A 109 0.85 -0.33 -18.77
N TYR A 110 2.00 -0.49 -18.10
CA TYR A 110 3.30 -0.41 -18.77
C TYR A 110 4.40 -1.09 -17.96
N VAL A 111 5.48 -1.44 -18.68
CA VAL A 111 6.81 -1.71 -18.14
C VAL A 111 7.79 -0.75 -18.79
N LYS A 112 8.53 0.04 -18.00
CA LYS A 112 9.47 1.06 -18.50
C LYS A 112 10.81 0.97 -17.79
N LYS A 113 11.91 0.94 -18.54
CA LYS A 113 13.25 1.06 -17.98
C LYS A 113 13.65 2.53 -17.89
N ILE A 114 14.05 2.99 -16.71
CA ILE A 114 14.48 4.37 -16.46
C ILE A 114 15.75 4.32 -15.61
N ARG A 115 16.86 4.83 -16.16
CA ARG A 115 18.15 4.95 -15.46
C ARG A 115 18.61 3.66 -14.75
N GLY A 116 18.40 2.51 -15.39
CA GLY A 116 18.79 1.19 -14.87
C GLY A 116 17.71 0.46 -14.07
N ASP A 117 16.69 1.16 -13.59
CA ASP A 117 15.56 0.57 -12.86
C ASP A 117 14.38 0.26 -13.81
N TYR A 118 13.56 -0.71 -13.43
CA TYR A 118 12.32 -1.03 -14.15
C TYR A 118 11.10 -0.58 -13.34
N PHE A 119 10.21 0.16 -14.00
CA PHE A 119 8.93 0.61 -13.46
C PHE A 119 7.82 -0.23 -14.08
N VAL A 120 7.04 -0.89 -13.25
CA VAL A 120 5.85 -1.65 -13.66
C VAL A 120 4.63 -0.97 -13.07
N LYS A 121 3.80 -0.38 -13.93
CA LYS A 121 2.50 0.17 -13.51
C LYS A 121 1.39 -0.80 -13.88
N MET A 122 0.51 -1.06 -12.93
CA MET A 122 -0.68 -1.88 -13.10
C MET A 122 -1.93 -1.11 -12.67
N LEU A 123 -3.07 -1.50 -13.25
CA LEU A 123 -4.40 -1.06 -12.89
C LEU A 123 -5.20 -2.28 -12.42
N ARG A 124 -5.82 -2.16 -11.25
CA ARG A 124 -6.79 -3.10 -10.72
C ARG A 124 -8.17 -2.46 -10.78
N THR A 125 -9.13 -3.14 -11.38
CA THR A 125 -10.54 -2.74 -11.42
C THR A 125 -11.36 -3.77 -10.67
N ILE A 126 -12.09 -3.34 -9.65
CA ILE A 126 -12.92 -4.20 -8.81
C ILE A 126 -14.37 -3.92 -9.15
N SER A 127 -15.10 -4.97 -9.54
CA SER A 127 -16.50 -4.90 -9.91
C SER A 127 -17.34 -5.87 -9.08
N ASN A 128 -18.59 -5.48 -8.81
CA ASN A 128 -19.56 -6.35 -8.17
C ASN A 128 -19.97 -7.47 -9.14
N VAL A 129 -19.92 -8.73 -8.71
CA VAL A 129 -20.25 -9.87 -9.58
C VAL A 129 -21.74 -9.91 -9.96
N ASP A 130 -22.63 -9.45 -9.08
CA ASP A 130 -24.08 -9.48 -9.33
C ASP A 130 -24.50 -8.35 -10.28
N THR A 131 -24.04 -7.11 -10.00
CA THR A 131 -24.50 -5.91 -10.73
C THR A 131 -23.59 -5.54 -11.90
N GLN A 132 -22.38 -6.08 -11.96
CA GLN A 132 -21.32 -5.71 -12.91
C GLN A 132 -20.82 -4.26 -12.78
N ASN A 133 -21.27 -3.52 -11.76
CA ASN A 133 -20.82 -2.15 -11.52
C ASN A 133 -19.35 -2.13 -11.08
N LEU A 134 -18.57 -1.21 -11.64
CA LEU A 134 -17.24 -0.86 -11.16
C LEU A 134 -17.35 -0.11 -9.83
N VAL A 135 -16.77 -0.67 -8.77
CA VAL A 135 -16.87 -0.11 -7.41
C VAL A 135 -15.59 0.55 -6.94
N LEU A 136 -14.42 0.06 -7.39
CA LEU A 136 -13.12 0.60 -7.01
C LEU A 136 -12.10 0.44 -8.13
N THR A 137 -11.24 1.44 -8.29
CA THR A 137 -10.00 1.30 -9.07
C THR A 137 -8.77 1.54 -8.20
N GLU A 138 -7.73 0.75 -8.42
CA GLU A 138 -6.41 0.90 -7.84
C GLU A 138 -5.37 0.97 -8.95
N GLU A 139 -4.59 2.04 -8.99
CA GLU A 139 -3.33 2.07 -9.73
C GLU A 139 -2.18 1.79 -8.77
N ARG A 140 -1.24 0.94 -9.19
CA ARG A 140 -0.03 0.62 -8.41
C ARG A 140 1.19 0.66 -9.31
N ALA A 141 2.24 1.30 -8.84
CA ALA A 141 3.55 1.32 -9.50
C ALA A 141 4.59 0.64 -8.61
N LEU A 142 5.25 -0.36 -9.18
CA LEU A 142 6.36 -1.07 -8.58
C LEU A 142 7.67 -0.66 -9.26
N ILE A 143 8.74 -0.51 -8.47
CA ILE A 143 10.09 -0.29 -8.96
C ILE A 143 10.93 -1.52 -8.67
N TYR A 144 11.64 -2.01 -9.68
CA TYR A 144 12.61 -3.09 -9.59
C TYR A 144 13.99 -2.49 -9.79
N THR A 145 14.86 -2.62 -8.79
CA THR A 145 16.14 -1.92 -8.74
C THR A 145 17.26 -2.81 -8.20
N ASN A 146 18.48 -2.49 -8.61
CA ASN A 146 19.72 -3.04 -8.04
C ASN A 146 20.39 -2.09 -7.04
N SER A 147 19.82 -0.90 -6.82
CA SER A 147 20.35 0.09 -5.89
C SER A 147 20.19 -0.36 -4.43
N LYS A 148 21.22 -0.14 -3.61
CA LYS A 148 21.13 -0.38 -2.16
C LYS A 148 20.10 0.56 -1.50
N PRO A 149 19.50 0.19 -0.36
CA PRO A 149 18.67 1.09 0.43
C PRO A 149 19.48 2.34 0.78
N GLN A 150 18.96 3.50 0.38
CA GLN A 150 19.55 4.79 0.73
C GLN A 150 19.06 5.20 2.11
N LEU A 151 19.85 6.01 2.83
CA LEU A 151 19.38 6.67 4.04
C LEU A 151 18.12 7.49 3.73
N PRO A 152 17.16 7.57 4.68
CA PRO A 152 15.96 8.37 4.47
C PRO A 152 16.31 9.80 4.08
N LYS A 153 15.73 10.27 2.98
CA LYS A 153 15.95 11.63 2.50
C LYS A 153 15.01 12.58 3.23
N LEU A 154 15.52 13.79 3.52
CA LEU A 154 14.70 14.91 3.97
C LEU A 154 13.80 15.35 2.81
N ASN A 155 12.52 15.53 3.09
CA ASN A 155 11.57 16.09 2.14
C ASN A 155 11.59 17.62 2.31
N GLY A 156 11.98 18.32 1.24
CA GLY A 156 12.28 19.76 1.28
C GLY A 156 11.09 20.69 1.55
N THR A 157 9.85 20.22 1.41
CA THR A 157 8.64 20.99 1.72
C THR A 157 7.52 20.09 2.23
N GLN A 158 6.99 20.42 3.41
CA GLN A 158 5.73 19.87 3.89
C GLN A 158 4.59 20.37 2.99
N PRO A 159 3.59 19.52 2.65
CA PRO A 159 2.35 20.01 2.06
C PRO A 159 1.82 21.24 2.82
N PRO A 160 1.34 22.29 2.12
CA PRO A 160 0.78 23.46 2.78
C PRO A 160 -0.35 23.03 3.73
N ASN A 161 -0.42 23.67 4.90
CA ASN A 161 -1.44 23.46 5.94
C ASN A 161 -1.39 22.15 6.74
N LEU A 162 -0.28 21.39 6.76
CA LEU A 162 -0.08 20.27 7.71
C LEU A 162 0.12 20.79 9.15
N ASN A 163 -0.97 21.21 9.79
CA ASN A 163 -0.87 21.89 11.08
C ASN A 163 -1.18 20.97 12.28
N HIS A 164 -1.63 19.74 12.03
CA HIS A 164 -2.14 18.87 13.09
C HIS A 164 -1.50 17.46 13.05
N GLN A 165 -0.58 17.21 13.98
CA GLN A 165 -0.19 15.86 14.35
C GLN A 165 -1.41 15.15 14.96
N ARG A 166 -1.79 14.02 14.39
CA ARG A 166 -3.02 13.30 14.76
C ARG A 166 -2.76 12.19 15.76
N CYS A 167 -1.68 11.46 15.59
CA CYS A 167 -1.20 10.44 16.52
C CYS A 167 0.26 10.09 16.24
N THR A 168 0.91 9.50 17.24
CA THR A 168 2.18 8.79 17.10
C THR A 168 1.98 7.33 17.52
N PHE A 169 2.73 6.43 16.89
CA PHE A 169 2.69 5.00 17.19
C PHE A 169 3.92 4.30 16.62
N THR A 170 4.06 3.00 16.89
CA THR A 170 5.19 2.20 16.44
C THR A 170 4.70 0.84 15.93
N PHE A 171 5.18 0.41 14.77
CA PHE A 171 4.98 -0.95 14.29
C PHE A 171 6.01 -1.89 14.92
N ARG A 172 5.58 -3.07 15.35
CA ARG A 172 6.42 -4.14 15.91
C ARG A 172 6.54 -5.29 14.91
N ASP A 173 7.51 -6.17 15.12
CA ASP A 173 7.74 -7.39 14.35
C ASP A 173 6.46 -8.18 14.04
N LEU A 174 5.67 -8.48 15.07
CA LEU A 174 4.47 -9.29 14.89
C LEU A 174 3.39 -8.56 14.09
N ASP A 175 3.41 -7.24 14.02
CA ASP A 175 2.43 -6.49 13.22
C ASP A 175 2.69 -6.68 11.72
N VAL A 176 3.95 -6.61 11.30
CA VAL A 176 4.33 -6.83 9.89
C VAL A 176 4.14 -8.30 9.49
N VAL A 177 4.37 -9.25 10.40
CA VAL A 177 4.10 -10.69 10.15
C VAL A 177 2.59 -10.94 10.01
N ARG A 178 1.77 -10.42 10.93
CA ARG A 178 0.31 -10.56 10.88
C ARG A 178 -0.27 -9.93 9.61
N TYR A 179 0.26 -8.78 9.21
CA TYR A 179 -0.15 -8.13 7.97
C TYR A 179 0.22 -8.95 6.73
N SER A 180 1.43 -9.52 6.69
CA SER A 180 1.84 -10.47 5.64
C SER A 180 0.88 -11.66 5.56
N ALA A 181 0.45 -12.22 6.69
CA ALA A 181 -0.54 -13.30 6.71
C ALA A 181 -1.93 -12.85 6.21
N LEU A 182 -2.38 -11.65 6.60
CA LEU A 182 -3.67 -11.10 6.16
C LEU A 182 -3.72 -10.80 4.65
N THR A 183 -2.58 -10.46 4.06
CA THR A 183 -2.48 -10.06 2.64
C THR A 183 -1.85 -11.13 1.75
N PHE A 184 -1.57 -12.31 2.32
CA PHE A 184 -0.82 -13.38 1.68
C PHE A 184 0.45 -12.86 0.98
N ASN A 185 1.16 -11.95 1.65
CA ASN A 185 2.34 -11.27 1.13
C ASN A 185 3.60 -11.99 1.64
N PRO A 186 4.33 -12.72 0.78
CA PRO A 186 5.48 -13.52 1.19
C PRO A 186 6.78 -12.70 1.30
N HIS A 187 6.80 -11.40 0.97
CA HIS A 187 8.05 -10.65 0.81
C HIS A 187 8.90 -10.77 2.08
N ARG A 188 10.06 -11.42 1.92
CA ARG A 188 10.97 -11.76 3.02
C ARG A 188 11.41 -10.56 3.85
N ILE A 189 11.44 -9.36 3.26
CA ILE A 189 11.82 -8.14 3.98
C ILE A 189 10.89 -7.72 5.13
N HIS A 190 9.75 -8.40 5.28
CA HIS A 190 8.79 -8.15 6.36
C HIS A 190 8.89 -9.16 7.52
N TRP A 191 9.66 -10.24 7.40
CA TRP A 191 9.68 -11.30 8.41
C TRP A 191 11.03 -12.02 8.56
N ASP A 192 11.95 -11.85 7.61
CA ASP A 192 13.28 -12.49 7.58
C ASP A 192 14.37 -11.41 7.70
N ARG A 193 14.93 -11.27 8.91
CA ARG A 193 16.00 -10.29 9.19
C ARG A 193 17.28 -10.63 8.44
N ASP A 194 17.67 -11.90 8.38
CA ASP A 194 18.89 -12.29 7.70
C ASP A 194 18.81 -11.97 6.21
N TYR A 195 17.63 -12.15 5.60
CA TYR A 195 17.38 -11.71 4.24
C TYR A 195 17.43 -10.18 4.09
N CYS A 196 16.79 -9.44 4.99
CA CYS A 196 16.84 -7.97 5.00
C CYS A 196 18.28 -7.47 4.97
N LEU A 197 19.11 -7.96 5.89
CA LEU A 197 20.49 -7.52 6.08
C LEU A 197 21.38 -7.96 4.92
N ASN A 198 21.36 -9.25 4.59
CA ASN A 198 22.38 -9.83 3.73
C ASN A 198 22.01 -9.81 2.24
N GLN A 199 20.73 -9.74 1.89
CA GLN A 199 20.27 -9.80 0.49
C GLN A 199 19.83 -8.43 -0.04
N GLU A 200 18.96 -7.73 0.69
CA GLU A 200 18.44 -6.42 0.26
C GLU A 200 19.17 -5.22 0.89
N GLY A 201 19.98 -5.40 1.93
CA GLY A 201 20.82 -4.36 2.55
C GLY A 201 20.08 -3.44 3.53
N TYR A 202 18.94 -3.87 4.06
CA TYR A 202 18.19 -3.17 5.11
C TYR A 202 18.74 -3.52 6.51
N LYS A 203 18.67 -2.56 7.45
CA LYS A 203 19.18 -2.76 8.81
C LYS A 203 18.25 -3.56 9.73
N ASN A 204 16.97 -3.68 9.38
CA ASN A 204 15.95 -4.40 10.13
C ASN A 204 14.76 -4.73 9.20
N LEU A 205 13.74 -5.41 9.73
CA LEU A 205 12.47 -5.62 9.04
C LEU A 205 11.82 -4.28 8.66
N ILE A 206 11.23 -4.22 7.48
CA ILE A 206 10.52 -3.02 7.01
C ILE A 206 9.01 -3.22 7.05
N VAL A 207 8.28 -2.14 7.29
CA VAL A 207 6.82 -2.12 7.27
C VAL A 207 6.30 -2.07 5.83
N GLN A 208 5.24 -2.83 5.53
CA GLN A 208 4.63 -2.84 4.20
C GLN A 208 4.06 -1.45 3.85
N GLY A 209 4.37 -0.94 2.65
CA GLY A 209 3.74 0.26 2.08
C GLY A 209 2.19 0.27 2.16
N PRO A 210 1.47 -0.81 1.81
CA PRO A 210 0.01 -0.87 1.96
C PRO A 210 -0.46 -0.80 3.42
N LEU A 211 0.31 -1.32 4.39
CA LEU A 211 0.00 -1.16 5.82
C LEU A 211 0.17 0.31 6.26
N LEU A 212 1.22 0.98 5.80
CA LEU A 212 1.40 2.43 6.03
C LEU A 212 0.21 3.24 5.49
N LEU A 213 -0.22 2.94 4.25
CA LEU A 213 -1.35 3.62 3.62
C LEU A 213 -2.68 3.35 4.35
N GLN A 214 -2.99 2.09 4.65
CA GLN A 214 -4.21 1.74 5.39
C GLN A 214 -4.25 2.38 6.78
N THR A 215 -3.12 2.42 7.48
CA THR A 215 -3.03 3.07 8.78
C THR A 215 -3.30 4.57 8.68
N LEU A 216 -2.69 5.25 7.70
CA LEU A 216 -2.94 6.67 7.44
C LEU A 216 -4.42 6.93 7.11
N LEU A 217 -5.02 6.14 6.22
CA LEU A 217 -6.44 6.27 5.86
C LEU A 217 -7.37 6.01 7.06
N ARG A 218 -6.99 5.08 7.93
CA ARG A 218 -7.76 4.78 9.15
C ARG A 218 -7.73 5.93 10.14
N VAL A 219 -6.57 6.53 10.38
CA VAL A 219 -6.43 7.70 11.26
C VAL A 219 -7.29 8.86 10.75
N LEU A 220 -7.27 9.09 9.44
CA LEU A 220 -8.08 10.10 8.77
C LEU A 220 -9.59 9.92 9.00
N GLN A 221 -10.08 8.68 8.90
CA GLN A 221 -11.50 8.36 9.07
C GLN A 221 -12.01 8.56 10.50
N LEU A 222 -11.13 8.60 11.51
CA LEU A 222 -11.54 8.92 12.88
C LEU A 222 -11.88 10.40 13.07
N GLN A 223 -11.26 11.26 12.25
CA GLN A 223 -11.19 12.68 12.53
C GLN A 223 -11.98 13.50 11.51
N MET A 224 -12.24 12.93 10.34
CA MET A 224 -13.03 13.58 9.30
C MET A 224 -14.44 13.01 9.30
N ARG A 225 -15.43 13.90 9.27
CA ARG A 225 -16.84 13.55 9.09
C ARG A 225 -17.17 13.15 7.64
N PHE A 226 -16.19 13.28 6.76
CA PHE A 226 -16.30 13.05 5.33
C PHE A 226 -15.81 11.66 4.94
N GLU A 227 -16.34 11.14 3.86
CA GLU A 227 -15.88 9.89 3.29
C GLU A 227 -14.70 10.12 2.35
N ILE A 228 -13.72 9.21 2.40
CA ILE A 228 -12.57 9.28 1.51
C ILE A 228 -12.96 8.69 0.15
N CYS A 229 -13.10 9.53 -0.88
CA CYS A 229 -13.43 9.08 -2.23
C CYS A 229 -12.21 8.64 -3.03
N SER A 230 -11.09 9.32 -2.88
CA SER A 230 -9.85 8.94 -3.56
C SER A 230 -8.62 9.32 -2.77
N VAL A 231 -7.55 8.57 -3.01
CA VAL A 231 -6.22 8.89 -2.49
C VAL A 231 -5.19 8.67 -3.60
N LYS A 232 -4.27 9.62 -3.77
CA LYS A 232 -3.01 9.41 -4.49
C LYS A 232 -1.90 9.35 -3.47
N TYR A 233 -0.99 8.39 -3.58
CA TYR A 233 0.07 8.21 -2.58
C TYR A 233 1.42 7.95 -3.22
N LYS A 234 2.48 8.27 -2.48
CA LYS A 234 3.88 7.98 -2.81
C LYS A 234 4.64 7.57 -1.56
N ASN A 235 5.25 6.40 -1.58
CA ASN A 235 6.25 5.99 -0.61
C ASN A 235 7.59 6.66 -0.98
N SER A 236 8.07 7.51 -0.09
CA SER A 236 9.31 8.28 -0.26
C SER A 236 10.49 7.63 0.45
N ASN A 237 10.24 7.06 1.63
CA ASN A 237 11.21 6.36 2.45
C ASN A 237 10.55 5.09 3.02
N TYR A 238 11.34 4.19 3.61
CA TYR A 238 10.85 2.97 4.28
C TYR A 238 10.85 3.17 5.80
N VAL A 239 9.93 2.48 6.49
CA VAL A 239 9.83 2.47 7.96
C VAL A 239 10.41 1.16 8.46
N TYR A 240 11.32 1.22 9.43
CA TYR A 240 11.73 0.02 10.17
C TYR A 240 10.72 -0.31 11.27
N VAL A 241 10.58 -1.59 11.61
CA VAL A 241 9.96 -1.96 12.89
C VAL A 241 10.69 -1.27 14.05
N ASP A 242 9.95 -0.98 15.11
CA ASP A 242 10.38 -0.23 16.30
C ASP A 242 10.72 1.25 16.09
N GLN A 243 10.53 1.77 14.86
CA GLN A 243 10.61 3.20 14.59
C GLN A 243 9.26 3.89 14.91
N GLU A 244 9.32 4.95 15.72
CA GLU A 244 8.14 5.75 16.02
C GLU A 244 7.79 6.66 14.84
N VAL A 245 6.53 6.62 14.44
CA VAL A 245 6.00 7.38 13.31
C VAL A 245 4.85 8.27 13.75
N ALA A 246 4.64 9.36 13.02
CA ALA A 246 3.52 10.27 13.21
C ALA A 246 2.67 10.33 11.94
N VAL A 247 1.35 10.49 12.11
CA VAL A 247 0.44 10.87 11.02
C VAL A 247 0.09 12.34 11.16
N MET A 248 0.35 13.10 10.10
CA MET A 248 0.03 14.52 10.01
C MET A 248 -0.93 14.75 8.84
N VAL A 249 -1.92 15.61 9.05
CA VAL A 249 -3.02 15.84 8.11
C VAL A 249 -3.27 17.34 8.00
N GLY A 250 -3.40 17.82 6.77
CA GLY A 250 -3.75 19.19 6.49
C GLY A 250 -5.26 19.40 6.43
N GLU A 251 -5.69 20.63 6.62
CA GLU A 251 -7.10 20.98 6.49
C GLU A 251 -7.57 20.82 5.03
N PRO A 252 -8.79 20.30 4.79
CA PRO A 252 -9.37 20.24 3.46
C PRO A 252 -9.55 21.64 2.87
N ASP A 253 -9.23 21.80 1.59
CA ASP A 253 -9.55 23.00 0.83
C ASP A 253 -11.05 23.09 0.46
N ALA A 254 -11.43 24.14 -0.26
CA ALA A 254 -12.81 24.36 -0.69
C ALA A 254 -13.35 23.26 -1.63
N GLN A 255 -12.47 22.43 -2.21
CA GLN A 255 -12.81 21.29 -3.05
C GLN A 255 -12.81 19.97 -2.27
N GLY A 256 -12.59 20.00 -0.95
CA GLY A 256 -12.51 18.82 -0.10
C GLY A 256 -11.20 18.05 -0.26
N GLN A 257 -10.17 18.65 -0.86
CA GLN A 257 -8.86 18.03 -1.02
C GLN A 257 -7.95 18.38 0.15
N CYS A 258 -7.25 17.38 0.70
CA CYS A 258 -6.26 17.59 1.75
C CYS A 258 -4.98 16.77 1.51
N GLY A 259 -3.87 17.25 2.06
CA GLY A 259 -2.61 16.51 2.14
C GLY A 259 -2.54 15.72 3.46
N ALA A 260 -1.97 14.52 3.42
CA ALA A 260 -1.63 13.77 4.62
C ALA A 260 -0.26 13.09 4.44
N ILE A 261 0.49 12.97 5.53
CA ILE A 261 1.78 12.31 5.54
C ILE A 261 1.92 11.36 6.73
N LEU A 262 2.65 10.27 6.51
CA LEU A 262 3.21 9.43 7.56
C LEU A 262 4.70 9.70 7.59
N CYS A 263 5.19 10.27 8.70
CA CYS A 263 6.56 10.75 8.86
C CYS A 263 7.22 10.21 10.12
N ASP A 264 8.51 10.47 10.28
CA ASP A 264 9.22 10.18 11.52
C ASP A 264 8.69 11.08 12.64
N ALA A 265 8.44 10.50 13.82
CA ALA A 265 7.85 11.23 14.94
C ALA A 265 8.84 12.24 15.56
N GLN A 266 10.14 11.98 15.47
CA GLN A 266 11.20 12.83 16.02
C GLN A 266 11.71 13.83 14.99
N ASN A 267 11.64 13.48 13.70
CA ASN A 267 12.00 14.37 12.59
C ASN A 267 10.94 14.38 11.48
N PRO A 268 9.89 15.21 11.61
CA PRO A 268 8.78 15.26 10.66
C PRO A 268 9.17 15.65 9.22
N SER A 269 10.40 16.11 8.96
CA SER A 269 10.93 16.31 7.61
C SER A 269 11.27 15.02 6.88
N VAL A 270 11.35 13.88 7.59
CA VAL A 270 11.51 12.55 6.99
C VAL A 270 10.13 11.96 6.73
N HIS A 271 9.66 12.03 5.49
CA HIS A 271 8.36 11.47 5.13
C HIS A 271 8.54 10.02 4.64
N PHE A 272 7.76 9.08 5.17
CA PHE A 272 7.72 7.71 4.66
C PHE A 272 6.69 7.58 3.56
N LEU A 273 5.49 8.10 3.79
CA LEU A 273 4.39 8.09 2.85
C LEU A 273 3.78 9.49 2.75
N ASN A 274 3.57 9.95 1.51
CA ASN A 274 2.83 11.17 1.22
C ASN A 274 1.54 10.80 0.51
N ALA A 275 0.44 11.43 0.89
CA ALA A 275 -0.88 11.21 0.33
C ALA A 275 -1.58 12.53 0.01
N THR A 276 -2.33 12.53 -1.08
CA THR A 276 -3.31 13.56 -1.43
C THR A 276 -4.67 12.89 -1.46
N ILE A 277 -5.60 13.40 -0.67
CA ILE A 277 -6.90 12.80 -0.42
C ILE A 277 -8.00 13.72 -0.92
N LEU A 278 -9.02 13.14 -1.54
CA LEU A 278 -10.28 13.81 -1.86
C LEU A 278 -11.37 13.27 -0.96
N LEU A 279 -12.05 14.18 -0.27
CA LEU A 279 -13.15 13.93 0.64
C LEU A 279 -14.50 14.24 -0.02
N ARG A 280 -15.56 13.58 0.44
CA ARG A 280 -16.95 13.86 0.07
C ARG A 280 -17.86 13.88 1.29
#